data_AF-A0A9D9WYK0-F1
#
_entry.id   AF-A0A9D9WYK0-F1
#
_cell.length_a   1.000
_cell.length_b   1.000
_cell.length_c   1.000
_cell.angle_alpha   90.00
_cell.angle_beta   90.00
_cell.angle_gamma   90.00
#
_symmetry.space_group_name_H-M   'P 1'
#
loop_
_entity.id
_entity.type
_entity.pdbx_description
1 polymer ?
#
loop_
_entity_poly.entity_id
_entity_poly.type
_entity_poly.pdbx_seq_one_letter_code
_entity_poly.pdbx_strand_id
1 'polypeptide(L)' 'MAIEETKLTTEVSSIRELNLYLKSGWVLLLSYVKHSSDTQQPKFVLGWQSEERPVRPELLDEWELHEIDRQKYR' A
#
# COMPACT_ATOMS: atom_id res chain seq x y z
N MET A 1 3.27 -15.10 13.26
CA MET A 1 2.43 -13.89 13.27
C MET A 1 1.08 -14.28 12.75
N ALA A 2 0.05 -14.04 13.55
CA ALA A 2 -1.32 -14.46 13.29
C ALA A 2 -2.22 -13.22 13.16
N ILE A 3 -3.37 -13.31 12.49
CA ILE A 3 -4.20 -12.14 12.18
C ILE A 3 -4.71 -11.43 13.43
N GLU A 4 -4.83 -12.17 14.53
CA GLU A 4 -5.26 -11.74 15.85
C GLU A 4 -4.28 -10.73 16.48
N GLU A 5 -3.03 -10.68 16.02
CA GLU A 5 -1.99 -9.75 16.47
C GLU A 5 -2.06 -8.39 15.74
N THR A 6 -3.01 -8.21 14.81
CA THR A 6 -3.14 -6.99 14.01
C THR A 6 -3.67 -5.83 14.86
N LYS A 7 -2.83 -4.80 15.05
CA LYS A 7 -3.18 -3.59 15.83
C LYS A 7 -3.73 -2.47 14.97
N LEU A 8 -3.28 -2.38 13.72
CA LEU A 8 -3.66 -1.34 12.79
C LEU A 8 -3.75 -1.90 11.37
N THR A 9 -4.72 -1.40 10.60
CA THR A 9 -4.91 -1.77 9.20
C THR A 9 -4.89 -0.54 8.30
N THR A 10 -4.47 -0.72 7.05
CA THR A 10 -4.60 0.29 5.99
C THR A 10 -5.00 -0.38 4.67
N GLU A 11 -5.65 0.36 3.79
CA GLU A 11 -5.98 -0.08 2.43
C GLU A 11 -5.25 0.79 1.41
N VAL A 12 -4.66 0.16 0.39
CA VAL A 12 -4.05 0.84 -0.75
C VAL A 12 -4.55 0.23 -2.07
N SER A 13 -4.49 1.00 -3.16
CA SER A 13 -5.00 0.59 -4.48
C SER A 13 -3.93 0.45 -5.56
N SER A 14 -2.66 0.78 -5.26
CA SER A 14 -1.57 0.62 -6.21
C SER A 14 -0.52 -0.37 -5.71
N ILE A 15 0.12 -1.05 -6.67
CA ILE A 15 1.27 -1.93 -6.40
C ILE A 15 2.45 -1.15 -5.81
N ARG A 16 2.61 0.13 -6.18
CA ARG A 16 3.68 0.99 -5.65
C ARG A 16 3.51 1.22 -4.16
N GLU A 17 2.33 1.69 -3.75
CA GLU A 17 2.00 1.92 -2.34
C GLU A 17 2.11 0.62 -1.54
N LEU A 18 1.55 -0.48 -2.06
CA LEU A 18 1.69 -1.81 -1.46
C LEU A 18 3.16 -2.12 -1.14
N ASN A 19 4.04 -1.99 -2.15
CA ASN A 19 5.46 -2.27 -1.98
C ASN A 19 6.14 -1.34 -0.96
N LEU A 20 5.73 -0.08 -0.88
CA LEU A 20 6.25 0.85 0.15
C LEU A 20 5.89 0.37 1.55
N TYR A 21 4.62 0.03 1.78
CA TYR A 21 4.16 -0.49 3.08
C TYR A 21 4.85 -1.80 3.45
N LEU A 22 4.98 -2.75 2.51
CA LEU A 22 5.68 -4.02 2.75
C LEU A 22 7.14 -3.79 3.14
N LYS A 23 7.84 -2.87 2.47
CA LYS A 23 9.22 -2.50 2.83
C LYS A 23 9.31 -1.84 4.22
N SER A 24 8.26 -1.15 4.66
CA SER A 24 8.17 -0.57 6.00
C SER A 24 7.82 -1.60 7.09
N GLY A 25 7.66 -2.88 6.77
CA GLY A 25 7.41 -3.95 7.74
C GLY A 25 5.94 -4.31 7.94
N TRP A 26 5.04 -3.80 7.10
CA TRP A 26 3.63 -4.20 7.11
C TRP A 26 3.44 -5.58 6.47
N VAL A 27 2.39 -6.27 6.87
CA VAL A 27 2.03 -7.60 6.36
C VAL A 27 0.78 -7.50 5.50
N LEU A 28 0.79 -8.11 4.31
CA LEU A 28 -0.41 -8.21 3.47
C LEU A 28 -1.38 -9.20 4.10
N LEU A 29 -2.60 -8.75 4.41
CA LEU A 29 -3.65 -9.59 5.00
C LEU A 29 -4.65 -10.08 3.94
N LEU A 30 -5.04 -9.18 3.03
CA LEU A 30 -6.05 -9.46 2.01
C LEU A 30 -5.72 -8.72 0.72
N SER A 31 -5.89 -9.40 -0.40
CA SER A 31 -5.95 -8.79 -1.73
C SER A 31 -7.28 -9.14 -2.38
N TYR A 32 -7.97 -8.13 -2.89
CA TYR A 32 -9.26 -8.31 -3.54
C TYR A 32 -9.42 -7.31 -4.69
N VAL A 33 -10.38 -7.57 -5.58
CA VAL A 33 -10.74 -6.64 -6.65
C VAL A 33 -12.02 -5.92 -6.25
N LYS A 34 -11.98 -4.59 -6.18
CA LYS A 34 -13.16 -3.78 -6.01
C LYS A 34 -13.76 -3.50 -7.38
N HIS A 35 -14.94 -4.04 -7.61
CA HIS A 35 -15.74 -3.75 -8.80
C HIS A 35 -16.57 -2.49 -8.56
N SER A 36 -16.50 -1.55 -9.49
CA SER A 36 -17.46 -0.47 -9.67
C SER A 36 -18.17 -0.68 -11.02
N SER A 37 -19.22 0.10 -11.31
CA SER A 37 -20.01 -0.03 -12.54
C SER A 37 -19.14 -0.12 -13.81
N ASP A 38 -18.05 0.64 -13.85
CA ASP A 38 -17.25 0.83 -15.07
C ASP A 38 -15.75 0.49 -14.90
N THR A 39 -15.30 0.18 -13.69
CA THR A 39 -13.86 -0.09 -13.44
C THR A 39 -13.64 -1.21 -12.43
N GLN A 40 -12.52 -1.91 -12.60
CA GLN A 40 -11.98 -2.86 -11.64
C GLN A 40 -10.68 -2.30 -11.08
N GLN A 41 -10.58 -2.20 -9.76
CA GLN A 41 -9.37 -1.73 -9.10
C GLN A 41 -8.90 -2.76 -8.06
N PRO A 42 -7.62 -3.18 -8.10
CA PRO A 42 -7.08 -4.00 -7.05
C PRO A 42 -7.03 -3.21 -5.73
N LYS A 43 -7.31 -3.90 -4.64
CA LYS A 43 -7.24 -3.39 -3.28
C LYS A 43 -6.39 -4.31 -2.44
N PHE A 44 -5.54 -3.72 -1.60
CA PHE A 44 -4.63 -4.42 -0.72
C PHE A 44 -4.84 -3.92 0.70
N VAL A 45 -5.22 -4.83 1.60
CA VAL A 45 -5.34 -4.56 3.03
C VAL A 45 -4.08 -5.05 3.71
N LEU A 46 -3.41 -4.12 4.38
CA LEU A 46 -2.16 -4.35 5.10
C LEU A 46 -2.40 -4.20 6.59
N GLY A 47 -1.74 -5.06 7.38
CA GLY A 47 -1.77 -5.04 8.84
C GLY A 47 -0.41 -4.72 9.43
N TRP A 48 -0.39 -3.90 10.48
CA TRP A 48 0.74 -3.77 11.37
C TRP A 48 0.59 -4.72 12.54
N GLN A 49 1.54 -5.64 12.68
CA GLN A 49 1.54 -6.71 13.69
C GLN A 49 2.76 -6.63 14.62
N SER A 50 3.63 -5.63 14.45
CA SER A 50 4.76 -5.42 15.35
C SER A 50 4.31 -4.71 16.64
N GLU A 51 5.03 -4.98 17.73
CA GLU A 51 4.89 -4.27 19.00
C GLU A 51 5.34 -2.80 18.92
N GLU A 52 6.18 -2.48 17.94
CA GLU A 52 6.68 -1.13 17.70
C GLU A 52 5.61 -0.20 17.10
N ARG A 53 5.90 1.11 17.05
CA ARG A 53 5.01 2.08 16.41
C ARG A 53 4.94 1.82 14.89
N PRO A 54 3.74 1.87 14.29
CA PRO A 54 3.59 1.69 12.85
C PRO A 54 4.36 2.75 12.06
N VAL A 55 5.19 2.30 11.12
CA VAL A 55 5.89 3.19 10.17
C VAL A 55 5.01 3.38 8.95
N ARG A 56 4.52 4.61 8.73
CA ARG A 56 3.76 4.93 7.50
C ARG A 56 4.73 5.49 6.45
N PRO A 57 4.83 4.88 5.26
CA PRO A 57 5.65 5.42 4.20
C PRO A 57 5.06 6.73 3.65
N GLU A 58 5.93 7.60 3.15
CA GLU A 58 5.51 8.74 2.35
C GLU A 58 4.96 8.25 1.02
N LEU A 59 3.73 8.66 0.71
CA LEU A 59 3.08 8.33 -0.54
C LEU A 59 3.21 9.52 -1.48
N LEU A 60 3.81 9.28 -2.64
CA LEU A 60 3.92 10.30 -3.67
C LEU A 60 2.56 10.57 -4.32
N ASP A 61 2.27 11.85 -4.53
CA ASP A 61 1.10 12.27 -5.30
C ASP A 61 1.29 12.03 -6.81
N GLU A 62 0.23 12.25 -7.59
CA GLU A 62 0.25 12.05 -9.04
C GLU A 62 1.30 12.93 -9.74
N TRP A 63 1.49 14.15 -9.25
CA TRP A 63 2.42 15.10 -9.84
C TRP A 63 3.88 14.66 -9.60
N GLU A 64 4.20 14.26 -8.38
CA GLU A 64 5.54 13.77 -8.00
C GLU A 64 5.94 12.54 -8.82
N LEU A 65 4.98 11.66 -9.11
CA LEU A 65 5.21 10.48 -9.95
C LEU A 65 5.49 10.84 -11.40
N HIS A 66 4.69 11.76 -11.95
CA HIS A 66 4.90 12.24 -13.31
C HIS A 66 6.28 12.87 -13.49
N GLU A 67 6.80 13.51 -12.44
CA GLU A 67 8.15 14.09 -12.48
C GLU A 67 9.25 13.02 -12.46
N ILE A 68 9.13 11.99 -11.61
CA ILE A 68 10.06 10.87 -11.58
C ILE A 68 10.11 10.15 -12.93
N ASP A 69 8.96 9.89 -13.54
CA ASP A 69 8.91 9.23 -14.84
C ASP A 69 9.56 10.10 -15.94
N ARG A 70 9.30 11.42 -15.94
CA ARG A 70 9.96 12.33 -16.89
C ARG A 70 11.49 12.35 -16.74
N GLN A 71 12.01 12.22 -15.53
CA GLN A 71 13.46 12.20 -15.28
C GLN A 71 14.12 10.88 -15.71
N LYS A 72 13.41 9.75 -15.70
CA LYS A 72 13.96 8.46 -16.13
C LYS A 72 14.21 8.34 -17.64
N TYR A 73 13.56 9.17 -18.45
CA TYR A 73 13.66 9.15 -19.92
C TYR A 73 14.46 10.33 -20.49
N ARG A 74 15.24 11.02 -19.65
CA ARG A 74 16.28 11.98 -20.08
C ARG A 74 17.64 11.30 -20.12
#